data_AF-A0ABD1L0V7-F1
#
_entry.id   AF-A0ABD1L0V7-F1
#
_cell.length_a   1.000
_cell.length_b   1.000
_cell.length_c   1.000
_cell.angle_alpha   90.00
_cell.angle_beta   90.00
_cell.angle_gamma   90.00
#
_symmetry.space_group_name_H-M   'P 1'
#
loop_
_entity.id
_entity.type
_entity.pdbx_description
1 polymer ?
#
loop_
_entity_poly.entity_id
_entity_poly.type
_entity_poly.pdbx_seq_one_letter_code
_entity_poly.pdbx_strand_id
1 'polypeptide(L)'
;MRRRQVLKHSIVLISIMLCVCCLMIMTVTFLKLPETPTKDREMGFYPMIRSRKVSLQDVNLGKFGEMMLDMLPQDLAFTVFVPSENAFKRDLRLVVNDSLKQEKFNDTYAIVSRVLGFSAVPRALSSANVRLGELVNYDSLSGFPLYVSKDIDGMLVVNRIRSEIVDVRKREIVVHVMDGVIMDADFEQSVLPDDEAEED
;
A
#
# COMPACT_ATOMS: atom_id res chain seq x y z
N MET A 1 -19.61 20.55 -60.31
CA MET A 1 -19.25 19.24 -59.71
C MET A 1 -17.89 19.19 -58.97
N ARG A 2 -16.95 20.13 -59.19
CA ARG A 2 -15.57 20.08 -58.65
C ARG A 2 -15.42 20.35 -57.14
N ARG A 3 -16.28 21.19 -56.52
CA ARG A 3 -16.20 21.54 -55.08
C ARG A 3 -16.53 20.37 -54.12
N ARG A 4 -17.42 19.47 -54.53
CA ARG A 4 -17.87 18.33 -53.70
C ARG A 4 -16.81 17.23 -53.59
N GLN A 5 -15.91 17.11 -54.58
CA GLN A 5 -14.76 16.20 -54.55
C GLN A 5 -13.65 16.70 -53.62
N VAL A 6 -13.37 18.00 -53.63
CA VAL A 6 -12.34 18.61 -52.77
C VAL A 6 -12.71 18.51 -51.29
N LEU A 7 -13.99 18.73 -50.94
CA LEU A 7 -14.48 18.59 -49.56
C LEU A 7 -14.40 17.14 -49.05
N LYS A 8 -14.66 16.14 -49.92
CA LYS A 8 -14.51 14.73 -49.57
C LYS A 8 -13.05 14.36 -49.31
N HIS A 9 -12.13 14.85 -50.13
CA HIS A 9 -10.70 14.66 -49.90
C HIS A 9 -10.22 15.34 -48.62
N SER A 10 -10.71 16.54 -48.29
CA SER A 10 -10.30 17.21 -47.04
C SER A 10 -10.82 16.50 -45.79
N ILE A 11 -12.06 15.98 -45.81
CA ILE A 11 -12.62 15.21 -44.69
C ILE A 11 -11.84 13.91 -44.48
N VAL A 12 -11.52 13.20 -45.56
CA VAL A 12 -10.70 11.98 -45.49
C VAL A 12 -9.31 12.27 -44.95
N LEU A 13 -8.67 13.36 -45.39
CA LEU A 13 -7.35 13.77 -44.88
C LEU A 13 -7.38 14.13 -43.39
N ILE A 14 -8.40 14.86 -42.93
CA ILE A 14 -8.56 15.20 -41.52
C ILE A 14 -8.78 13.93 -40.69
N SER A 15 -9.62 13.00 -41.15
CA SER A 15 -9.87 11.73 -40.46
C SER A 15 -8.61 10.88 -40.34
N ILE A 16 -7.78 10.83 -41.40
CA ILE A 16 -6.50 10.11 -41.39
C ILE A 16 -5.55 10.76 -40.38
N MET A 17 -5.45 12.09 -40.37
CA MET A 17 -4.61 12.82 -39.41
C MET A 17 -5.03 12.53 -37.96
N LEU A 18 -6.34 12.52 -37.70
CA LEU A 18 -6.91 12.24 -36.37
C LEU A 18 -6.58 10.81 -35.93
N CYS A 19 -6.76 9.83 -36.81
CA CYS A 19 -6.37 8.44 -36.53
C CYS A 19 -4.87 8.30 -36.24
N VAL A 20 -4.00 8.95 -37.03
CA VAL A 20 -2.55 8.91 -36.81
C VAL A 20 -2.17 9.56 -35.48
N CYS A 21 -2.77 10.69 -35.12
CA CYS A 21 -2.58 11.32 -33.81
C CYS A 21 -3.04 10.42 -32.66
N CYS A 22 -4.21 9.79 -32.77
CA CYS A 22 -4.68 8.84 -31.77
C CYS A 22 -3.73 7.66 -31.61
N LEU A 23 -3.25 7.07 -32.71
CA LEU A 23 -2.27 5.99 -32.68
C LEU A 23 -0.95 6.45 -32.05
N MET A 24 -0.46 7.63 -32.39
CA MET A 24 0.76 8.19 -31.78
C MET A 24 0.60 8.40 -30.28
N ILE A 25 -0.51 8.99 -29.83
CA ILE A 25 -0.80 9.16 -28.39
C ILE A 25 -0.83 7.80 -27.70
N MET A 26 -1.52 6.81 -28.28
CA MET A 26 -1.56 5.46 -27.71
C MET A 26 -0.16 4.85 -27.65
N THR A 27 0.66 4.95 -28.71
CA THR A 27 2.04 4.44 -28.66
C THR A 27 2.88 5.14 -27.61
N VAL A 28 2.78 6.46 -27.43
CA VAL A 28 3.51 7.19 -26.39
C VAL A 28 3.03 6.80 -24.99
N THR A 29 1.74 6.56 -24.81
CA THR A 29 1.17 6.10 -23.53
C THR A 29 1.56 4.65 -23.21
N PHE A 30 1.58 3.76 -24.21
CA PHE A 30 1.99 2.36 -24.04
C PHE A 30 3.51 2.18 -23.91
N LEU A 31 4.31 3.02 -24.59
CA LEU A 31 5.78 3.02 -24.49
C LEU A 31 6.29 3.78 -23.25
N LYS A 32 5.41 4.51 -22.54
CA LYS A 32 5.68 5.09 -21.21
C LYS A 32 5.35 4.12 -20.06
N LEU A 33 5.38 2.80 -20.29
CA LEU A 33 5.65 1.90 -19.16
C LEU A 33 7.07 2.19 -18.67
N PRO A 34 7.29 2.41 -17.36
CA PRO A 34 8.63 2.63 -16.85
C PRO A 34 9.46 1.37 -17.12
N GLU A 35 10.40 1.50 -18.04
CA GLU A 35 11.43 0.50 -18.27
C GLU A 35 12.18 0.28 -16.95
N THR A 36 12.15 -0.96 -16.45
CA THR A 36 13.02 -1.39 -15.36
C THR A 36 14.47 -1.19 -15.81
N PRO A 37 15.30 -0.44 -15.08
CA PRO A 37 16.68 -0.27 -15.49
C PRO A 37 17.47 -1.55 -15.17
N THR A 38 17.68 -2.39 -16.19
CA THR A 38 18.86 -3.27 -16.25
C THR A 38 20.09 -2.39 -16.36
N LYS A 39 20.83 -2.26 -15.26
CA LYS A 39 22.14 -1.63 -15.26
C LYS A 39 23.12 -2.47 -14.46
N ASP A 40 23.87 -3.29 -15.18
CA ASP A 40 25.19 -3.73 -14.75
C ASP A 40 26.07 -2.48 -14.59
N ARG A 41 26.47 -2.18 -13.34
CA ARG A 41 27.65 -1.36 -13.03
C ARG A 41 28.06 -1.55 -11.57
N GLU A 42 29.19 -2.21 -11.43
CA GLU A 42 30.22 -2.16 -10.39
C GLU A 42 29.79 -1.93 -8.92
N MET A 43 30.08 -2.98 -8.17
CA MET A 43 29.80 -3.22 -6.76
C MET A 43 30.64 -2.29 -5.86
N GLY A 44 30.01 -1.25 -5.32
CA GLY A 44 30.48 -0.60 -4.09
C GLY A 44 30.05 -1.43 -2.89
N PHE A 45 31.01 -1.90 -2.09
CA PHE A 45 30.79 -2.67 -0.87
C PHE A 45 30.04 -1.83 0.18
N TYR A 46 28.73 -1.97 0.25
CA TYR A 46 27.96 -1.81 1.47
C TYR A 46 27.45 -3.19 1.89
N PRO A 47 27.45 -3.54 3.19
CA PRO A 47 26.96 -4.83 3.63
C PRO A 47 25.45 -4.88 3.37
N MET A 48 25.07 -5.43 2.22
CA MET A 48 23.69 -5.71 1.87
C MET A 48 23.22 -6.81 2.81
N ILE A 49 22.50 -6.42 3.87
CA ILE A 49 21.69 -7.37 4.64
C ILE A 49 20.72 -7.94 3.62
N ARG A 50 21.01 -9.19 3.24
CA ARG A 50 20.30 -10.00 2.28
C ARG A 50 18.82 -9.94 2.66
N SER A 51 18.01 -9.25 1.85
CA SER A 51 16.54 -9.35 1.92
C SER A 51 16.22 -10.83 1.67
N ARG A 52 16.14 -11.58 2.77
CA ARG A 52 15.69 -12.97 2.77
C ARG A 52 14.25 -12.85 2.30
N LYS A 53 13.95 -13.48 1.16
CA LYS A 53 12.58 -13.61 0.68
C LYS A 53 11.80 -14.40 1.74
N VAL A 54 11.22 -13.71 2.72
CA VAL A 54 10.45 -14.33 3.79
C VAL A 54 9.08 -14.66 3.23
N SER A 55 8.74 -15.95 3.23
CA SER A 55 7.43 -16.39 2.81
C SER A 55 6.44 -16.16 3.96
N LEU A 56 5.15 -15.94 3.65
CA LEU A 56 4.14 -15.75 4.70
C LEU A 56 4.00 -16.97 5.63
N GLN A 57 4.45 -18.16 5.20
CA GLN A 57 4.46 -19.36 6.06
C GLN A 57 5.43 -19.22 7.25
N ASP A 58 6.40 -18.31 7.16
CA ASP A 58 7.41 -18.06 8.20
C ASP A 58 7.02 -16.90 9.13
N VAL A 59 5.92 -16.18 8.83
CA VAL A 59 5.50 -14.98 9.56
C VAL A 59 4.09 -15.14 10.10
N ASN A 60 3.96 -15.10 11.42
CA ASN A 60 2.67 -15.09 12.09
C ASN A 60 2.10 -13.65 12.10
N LEU A 61 1.09 -13.40 11.27
CA LEU A 61 0.37 -12.11 11.25
C LEU A 61 -0.72 -12.00 12.33
N GLY A 62 -0.96 -13.08 13.08
CA GLY A 62 -2.09 -13.18 14.00
C GLY A 62 -3.44 -13.17 13.28
N LYS A 63 -4.52 -13.32 14.04
CA LYS A 63 -5.88 -13.43 13.48
C LYS A 63 -6.40 -12.14 12.86
N PHE A 64 -6.06 -10.98 13.43
CA PHE A 64 -6.49 -9.69 12.88
C PHE A 64 -5.73 -9.35 11.60
N GLY A 65 -4.42 -9.65 11.54
CA GLY A 65 -3.65 -9.49 10.31
C GLY A 65 -4.12 -10.41 9.18
N GLU A 66 -4.44 -11.68 9.50
CA GLU A 66 -5.09 -12.60 8.54
C GLU A 66 -6.42 -12.01 8.04
N MET A 67 -7.27 -11.53 8.95
CA MET A 67 -8.56 -10.92 8.62
C MET A 67 -8.42 -9.71 7.68
N MET A 68 -7.45 -8.81 7.89
CA MET A 68 -7.19 -7.69 6.98
C MET A 68 -6.90 -8.16 5.55
N LEU A 69 -6.07 -9.20 5.40
CA LEU A 69 -5.68 -9.70 4.08
C LEU A 69 -6.82 -10.45 3.38
N ASP A 70 -7.74 -11.03 4.14
CA ASP A 70 -8.89 -11.74 3.59
C ASP A 70 -10.00 -10.79 3.12
N MET A 71 -9.99 -9.52 3.57
CA MET A 71 -10.85 -8.45 3.06
C MET A 71 -10.42 -7.93 1.68
N LEU A 72 -9.19 -8.22 1.23
CA LEU A 72 -8.65 -7.71 -0.03
C LEU A 72 -8.77 -8.73 -1.18
N PRO A 73 -8.98 -8.26 -2.42
CA PRO A 73 -8.89 -9.10 -3.61
C PRO A 73 -7.45 -9.56 -3.82
N GLN A 74 -7.24 -10.87 -3.84
CA GLN A 74 -5.90 -11.47 -3.80
C GLN A 74 -5.19 -11.57 -5.16
N ASP A 75 -5.87 -11.17 -6.23
CA ASP A 75 -5.42 -11.11 -7.62
C ASP A 75 -4.94 -9.70 -8.03
N LEU A 76 -5.05 -8.73 -7.13
CA LEU A 76 -4.66 -7.35 -7.35
C LEU A 76 -3.45 -6.97 -6.47
N ALA A 77 -2.64 -6.04 -6.98
CA ALA A 77 -1.44 -5.60 -6.30
C ALA A 77 -1.77 -4.60 -5.19
N PHE A 78 -1.57 -5.01 -3.94
CA PHE A 78 -1.68 -4.16 -2.75
C PHE A 78 -0.39 -4.19 -1.94
N THR A 79 -0.19 -3.14 -1.16
CA THR A 79 0.73 -3.16 -0.02
C THR A 79 -0.06 -2.91 1.23
N VAL A 80 0.11 -3.74 2.24
CA VAL A 80 -0.60 -3.61 3.52
C VAL A 80 0.43 -3.49 4.64
N PHE A 81 0.34 -2.39 5.37
CA PHE A 81 1.06 -2.17 6.62
C PHE A 81 0.21 -2.77 7.75
N VAL A 82 0.50 -4.02 8.09
CA VAL A 82 -0.29 -4.82 9.05
C VAL A 82 0.28 -4.60 10.45
N PRO A 83 -0.50 -4.14 11.44
CA PRO A 83 -0.04 -4.07 12.82
C PRO A 83 0.34 -5.46 13.35
N SER A 84 1.40 -5.55 14.17
CA SER A 84 1.72 -6.78 14.88
C SER A 84 0.61 -7.13 15.89
N GLU A 85 0.54 -8.40 16.33
CA GLU A 85 -0.45 -8.81 17.32
C GLU A 85 -0.32 -7.99 18.64
N ASN A 86 0.91 -7.61 18.99
CA ASN A 86 1.17 -6.71 20.11
C ASN A 86 0.63 -5.30 19.86
N ALA A 87 0.79 -4.75 18.66
CA ALA A 87 0.23 -3.45 18.29
C ALA A 87 -1.31 -3.47 18.33
N PHE A 88 -1.95 -4.51 17.80
CA PHE A 88 -3.41 -4.68 17.91
C PHE A 88 -3.89 -4.69 19.36
N LYS A 89 -3.20 -5.42 20.22
CA LYS A 89 -3.53 -5.51 21.64
C LYS A 89 -3.29 -4.19 22.38
N ARG A 90 -2.18 -3.52 22.11
CA ARG A 90 -1.73 -2.32 22.82
C ARG A 90 -2.54 -1.09 22.40
N ASP A 91 -2.69 -0.89 21.09
CA ASP A 91 -3.21 0.37 20.53
C ASP A 91 -4.73 0.30 20.29
N LEU A 92 -5.29 -0.90 20.07
CA LEU A 92 -6.73 -1.09 19.80
C LEU A 92 -7.43 -1.96 20.85
N ARG A 93 -6.72 -2.47 21.85
CA ARG A 93 -7.25 -3.40 22.88
C ARG A 93 -7.91 -4.65 22.30
N LEU A 94 -7.55 -5.02 21.08
CA LEU A 94 -8.08 -6.21 20.44
C LEU A 94 -7.34 -7.45 20.91
N VAL A 95 -8.08 -8.41 21.46
CA VAL A 95 -7.54 -9.69 21.95
C VAL A 95 -8.38 -10.80 21.33
N VAL A 96 -7.73 -11.71 20.60
CA VAL A 96 -8.38 -12.77 19.81
C VAL A 96 -9.51 -13.48 20.57
N ASN A 97 -9.25 -13.91 21.81
CA ASN A 97 -10.20 -14.67 22.63
C ASN A 97 -11.46 -13.89 23.04
N ASP A 98 -11.42 -12.56 23.03
CA ASP A 98 -12.53 -11.71 23.43
C ASP A 98 -13.18 -11.02 22.23
N SER A 99 -12.36 -10.42 21.36
CA SER A 99 -12.80 -9.65 20.20
C SER A 99 -13.45 -10.51 19.11
N LEU A 100 -13.08 -11.79 18.98
CA LEU A 100 -13.70 -12.68 17.99
C LEU A 100 -14.93 -13.43 18.51
N LYS A 101 -15.43 -13.11 19.71
CA LYS A 101 -16.74 -13.61 20.17
C LYS A 101 -17.85 -13.06 19.29
N GLN A 102 -18.91 -13.84 19.09
CA GLN A 102 -20.02 -13.48 18.21
C GLN A 102 -20.63 -12.10 18.52
N GLU A 103 -20.68 -11.72 19.80
CA GLU A 103 -21.21 -10.44 20.25
C GLU A 103 -20.33 -9.23 19.86
N LYS A 104 -19.00 -9.40 19.80
CA LYS A 104 -18.02 -8.33 19.51
C LYS A 104 -17.43 -8.41 18.09
N PHE A 105 -17.78 -9.44 17.34
CA PHE A 105 -17.21 -9.70 16.02
C PHE A 105 -17.47 -8.57 15.03
N ASN A 106 -18.69 -8.01 15.03
CA ASN A 106 -19.04 -6.92 14.13
C ASN A 106 -18.24 -5.65 14.41
N ASP A 107 -18.10 -5.29 15.69
CA ASP A 107 -17.31 -4.12 16.11
C ASP A 107 -15.83 -4.32 15.77
N THR A 108 -15.32 -5.53 16.03
CA THR A 108 -13.94 -5.91 15.68
C THR A 108 -13.71 -5.86 14.18
N TYR A 109 -14.66 -6.36 13.38
CA TYR A 109 -14.59 -6.29 11.93
C TYR A 109 -14.61 -4.85 11.43
N ALA A 110 -15.44 -3.98 12.03
CA ALA A 110 -15.47 -2.55 11.72
C ALA A 110 -14.13 -1.86 12.06
N ILE A 111 -13.54 -2.16 13.21
CA ILE A 111 -12.22 -1.67 13.61
C ILE A 111 -11.14 -2.13 12.62
N VAL A 112 -11.07 -3.44 12.34
CA VAL A 112 -10.04 -4.01 11.45
C VAL A 112 -10.19 -3.49 10.01
N SER A 113 -11.41 -3.36 9.50
CA SER A 113 -11.66 -2.80 8.17
C SER A 113 -11.28 -1.32 8.09
N ARG A 114 -11.51 -0.55 9.17
CA ARG A 114 -11.10 0.86 9.25
C ARG A 114 -9.57 1.00 9.27
N VAL A 115 -8.87 0.17 10.05
CA VAL A 115 -7.40 0.09 10.05
C VAL A 115 -6.87 -0.24 8.66
N LEU A 116 -7.46 -1.24 7.99
CA LEU A 116 -7.10 -1.60 6.61
C LEU A 116 -7.26 -0.42 5.65
N GLY A 117 -8.32 0.37 5.81
CA GLY A 117 -8.54 1.58 5.03
C GLY A 117 -7.38 2.57 5.11
N PHE A 118 -6.83 2.79 6.30
CA PHE A 118 -5.71 3.71 6.52
C PHE A 118 -4.34 3.11 6.19
N SER A 119 -4.18 1.79 6.27
CA SER A 119 -2.86 1.15 6.22
C SER A 119 -2.58 0.35 4.94
N ALA A 120 -3.50 0.32 3.98
CA ALA A 120 -3.30 -0.33 2.69
C ALA A 120 -3.15 0.69 1.55
N VAL A 121 -2.24 0.40 0.62
CA VAL A 121 -1.99 1.16 -0.62
C VAL A 121 -2.36 0.27 -1.81
N PRO A 122 -3.13 0.75 -2.81
CA PRO A 122 -3.54 -0.02 -3.98
C PRO A 122 -2.41 -0.16 -5.03
N ARG A 123 -1.21 -0.55 -4.58
CA ARG A 123 -0.04 -0.85 -5.42
C ARG A 123 0.96 -1.71 -4.64
N ALA A 124 1.79 -2.47 -5.34
CA ALA A 124 2.94 -3.14 -4.73
C ALA A 124 4.08 -2.16 -4.43
N LEU A 125 4.49 -2.11 -3.17
CA LEU A 125 5.56 -1.29 -2.61
C LEU A 125 6.43 -2.19 -1.74
N SER A 126 7.60 -2.54 -2.27
CA SER A 126 8.64 -3.23 -1.52
C SER A 126 9.50 -2.22 -0.78
N SER A 127 10.15 -2.64 0.30
CA SER A 127 11.17 -1.84 0.97
C SER A 127 12.23 -1.37 -0.02
N ALA A 128 12.61 -2.19 -1.01
CA ALA A 128 13.60 -1.85 -2.03
C ALA A 128 13.24 -0.63 -2.90
N ASN A 129 11.95 -0.25 -2.96
CA ASN A 129 11.49 0.93 -3.69
C ASN A 129 11.75 2.24 -2.94
N VAL A 130 12.07 2.19 -1.64
CA VAL A 130 12.35 3.35 -0.80
C VAL A 130 13.84 3.40 -0.49
N ARG A 131 14.52 4.48 -0.88
CA ARG A 131 15.95 4.66 -0.60
C ARG A 131 16.16 5.15 0.83
N LEU A 132 17.33 4.87 1.38
CA LEU A 132 17.73 5.39 2.69
C LEU A 132 17.75 6.93 2.65
N GLY A 133 17.10 7.57 3.63
CA GLY A 133 17.00 9.04 3.70
C GLY A 133 15.99 9.66 2.73
N GLU A 134 15.29 8.85 1.92
CA GLU A 134 14.20 9.31 1.07
C GLU A 134 12.87 9.28 1.84
N LEU A 135 12.03 10.28 1.59
CA LEU A 135 10.65 10.31 2.04
C LEU A 135 9.74 10.26 0.81
N VAL A 136 8.92 9.22 0.71
CA VAL A 136 7.92 9.05 -0.34
C VAL A 136 6.52 9.13 0.25
N ASN A 137 5.55 9.58 -0.53
CA ASN A 137 4.15 9.68 -0.13
C ASN A 137 3.27 8.80 -1.02
N TYR A 138 2.31 8.11 -0.41
CA TYR A 138 1.29 7.33 -1.09
C TYR A 138 -0.07 7.57 -0.44
N ASP A 139 -1.14 7.52 -1.24
CA ASP A 139 -2.50 7.54 -0.71
C ASP A 139 -2.90 6.12 -0.30
N SER A 140 -3.43 6.00 0.93
CA SER A 140 -4.07 4.77 1.39
C SER A 140 -5.44 4.56 0.74
N LEU A 141 -6.10 3.42 1.01
CA LEU A 141 -7.45 3.15 0.50
C LEU A 141 -8.50 4.15 0.97
N SER A 142 -8.32 4.76 2.15
CA SER A 142 -9.19 5.83 2.64
C SER A 142 -8.82 7.21 2.09
N GLY A 143 -7.77 7.32 1.27
CA GLY A 143 -7.22 8.60 0.82
C GLY A 143 -6.36 9.31 1.87
N PHE A 144 -6.11 8.69 3.03
CA PHE A 144 -5.21 9.22 4.04
C PHE A 144 -3.74 9.08 3.57
N PRO A 145 -2.93 10.15 3.64
CA PRO A 145 -1.55 10.14 3.14
C PRO A 145 -0.62 9.33 4.05
N LEU A 146 0.19 8.48 3.43
CA LEU A 146 1.21 7.65 4.07
C LEU A 146 2.61 8.12 3.67
N TYR A 147 3.31 8.71 4.63
CA TYR A 147 4.69 9.13 4.52
C TYR A 147 5.60 7.95 4.88
N VAL A 148 6.20 7.35 3.86
CA VAL A 148 7.05 6.17 3.99
C VAL A 148 8.51 6.60 3.83
N SER A 149 9.33 6.20 4.79
CA SER A 149 10.78 6.33 4.74
C SER A 149 11.44 5.01 5.11
N LYS A 150 12.76 4.93 4.93
CA LYS A 150 13.56 3.77 5.32
C LYS A 150 14.63 4.19 6.32
N ASP A 151 14.76 3.42 7.39
CA ASP A 151 15.80 3.62 8.41
C ASP A 151 17.12 2.92 8.06
N ILE A 152 18.13 3.10 8.92
CA ILE A 152 19.48 2.53 8.73
C ILE A 152 19.52 1.00 8.73
N ASP A 153 18.55 0.35 9.37
CA ASP A 153 18.44 -1.11 9.44
C ASP A 153 17.71 -1.68 8.21
N GLY A 154 17.25 -0.81 7.31
CA GLY A 154 16.49 -1.18 6.12
C GLY A 154 14.99 -1.36 6.38
N MET A 155 14.51 -1.03 7.58
CA MET A 155 13.11 -1.13 7.97
C MET A 155 12.35 0.10 7.47
N LEU A 156 11.09 -0.11 7.09
CA LEU A 156 10.21 0.98 6.72
C LEU A 156 9.69 1.68 7.98
N VAL A 157 9.66 3.02 7.93
CA VAL A 157 8.98 3.87 8.91
C VAL A 157 7.87 4.60 8.16
N VAL A 158 6.63 4.35 8.57
CA VAL A 158 5.42 4.89 7.94
C VAL A 158 4.68 5.72 8.97
N ASN A 159 4.50 7.02 8.70
CA ASN A 159 3.84 7.95 9.62
C ASN A 159 4.38 7.88 11.07
N ARG A 160 5.72 7.77 11.20
CA ARG A 160 6.47 7.60 12.47
C ARG A 160 6.34 6.22 13.14
N ILE A 161 5.60 5.28 12.55
CA ILE A 161 5.49 3.91 13.03
C ILE A 161 6.50 3.04 12.29
N ARG A 162 7.34 2.33 13.03
CA ARG A 162 8.39 1.48 12.48
C ARG A 162 7.87 0.08 12.18
N SER A 163 8.36 -0.52 11.10
CA SER A 163 8.13 -1.93 10.79
C SER A 163 9.03 -2.87 11.62
N GLU A 164 8.48 -4.03 11.96
CA GLU A 164 9.18 -5.17 12.56
C GLU A 164 9.66 -6.14 11.48
N ILE A 165 8.88 -6.32 10.41
CA ILE A 165 9.17 -7.21 9.29
C ILE A 165 8.75 -6.51 8.00
N VAL A 166 9.58 -6.59 6.96
CA VAL A 166 9.29 -6.00 5.64
C VAL A 166 9.25 -7.07 4.56
N ASP A 167 8.57 -6.76 3.44
CA ASP A 167 8.57 -7.54 2.20
C ASP A 167 8.02 -8.97 2.30
N VAL A 168 7.05 -9.22 3.19
CA VAL A 168 6.35 -10.50 3.27
C VAL A 168 5.37 -10.61 2.10
N ARG A 169 5.48 -11.65 1.28
CA ARG A 169 4.64 -11.78 0.07
C ARG A 169 3.49 -12.78 0.27
N LYS A 170 2.25 -12.33 0.00
CA LYS A 170 1.03 -13.16 -0.12
C LYS A 170 0.43 -12.95 -1.51
N ARG A 171 0.73 -13.83 -2.47
CA ARG A 171 0.30 -13.67 -3.88
C ARG A 171 0.77 -12.31 -4.44
N GLU A 172 -0.17 -11.47 -4.90
CA GLU A 172 0.10 -10.11 -5.41
C GLU A 172 0.20 -9.05 -4.31
N ILE A 173 -0.07 -9.41 -3.05
CA ILE A 173 -0.03 -8.52 -1.90
C ILE A 173 1.36 -8.54 -1.26
N VAL A 174 1.93 -7.37 -1.01
CA VAL A 174 3.13 -7.15 -0.19
C VAL A 174 2.68 -6.72 1.22
N VAL A 175 3.25 -7.34 2.24
CA VAL A 175 2.91 -7.11 3.64
C VAL A 175 4.15 -6.64 4.38
N HIS A 176 3.99 -5.56 5.15
CA HIS A 176 4.98 -5.09 6.11
C HIS A 176 4.33 -5.10 7.49
N VAL A 177 4.95 -5.78 8.45
CA VAL A 177 4.45 -5.87 9.83
C VAL A 177 4.94 -4.66 10.61
N MET A 178 4.04 -3.98 11.31
CA MET A 178 4.28 -2.71 11.98
C MET A 178 4.19 -2.83 13.51
N ASP A 179 5.11 -2.20 14.24
CA ASP A 179 5.04 -2.08 15.71
C ASP A 179 4.10 -0.93 16.14
N GLY A 180 2.94 -0.84 15.50
CA GLY A 180 1.96 0.19 15.77
C GLY A 180 0.84 0.19 14.75
N VAL A 181 -0.23 0.90 15.07
CA VAL A 181 -1.38 1.03 14.18
C VAL A 181 -1.38 2.37 13.48
N ILE A 182 -1.39 2.35 12.15
CA ILE A 182 -1.51 3.56 11.33
C ILE A 182 -2.99 3.93 11.24
N MET A 183 -3.33 5.14 11.69
CA MET A 183 -4.69 5.68 11.66
C MET A 183 -4.71 7.22 11.62
N ASP A 184 -5.89 7.80 11.41
CA ASP A 184 -6.13 9.23 11.60
C ASP A 184 -6.42 9.56 13.07
N ALA A 185 -6.35 10.86 13.40
CA ALA A 185 -6.55 11.34 14.77
C ALA A 185 -7.97 11.11 15.28
N ASP A 186 -8.97 11.22 14.40
CA ASP A 186 -10.38 10.99 14.75
C ASP A 186 -10.61 9.53 15.15
N PHE A 187 -10.02 8.58 14.43
CA PHE A 187 -10.10 7.17 14.79
C PHE A 187 -9.29 6.86 16.06
N GLU A 188 -8.11 7.45 16.20
CA GLU A 188 -7.31 7.32 17.42
C GLU A 188 -8.11 7.74 18.66
N GLN A 189 -8.77 8.90 18.62
CA GLN A 189 -9.64 9.38 19.69
C GLN A 189 -10.78 8.40 20.01
N SER A 190 -11.36 7.75 18.99
CA SER A 190 -12.46 6.80 19.19
C SER A 190 -12.07 5.48 19.87
N VAL A 191 -10.77 5.16 19.96
CA VAL A 191 -10.24 3.94 20.58
C VAL A 191 -9.46 4.22 21.88
N LEU A 192 -9.25 5.49 22.20
CA LEU A 192 -8.72 5.92 23.49
C LEU A 192 -9.72 5.58 24.62
N PRO A 193 -9.21 5.35 25.84
CA PRO A 193 -10.07 5.13 26.99
C PRO A 193 -10.69 6.47 27.42
N ASP A 194 -11.90 6.42 27.96
CA ASP A 194 -12.56 7.58 28.57
C ASP A 194 -11.89 7.94 29.92
N ASP A 195 -10.61 8.34 29.90
CA ASP A 195 -9.84 8.63 31.12
C ASP A 195 -10.08 10.07 31.66
N GLU A 196 -11.13 10.78 31.22
CA GLU A 196 -11.51 12.11 31.76
C GLU A 196 -12.54 12.06 32.91
N ALA A 197 -12.74 10.90 33.55
CA ALA A 197 -13.69 10.76 34.68
C ALA A 197 -13.03 10.68 36.08
N GLU A 198 -11.72 10.97 36.20
CA GLU A 198 -11.04 11.07 37.50
C GLU A 198 -10.20 12.36 37.61
N GLU A 199 -10.86 13.50 37.77
CA GLU A 199 -10.33 14.57 38.62
C GLU A 199 -11.45 14.99 39.60
N ASP A 200 -11.15 14.80 40.89
CA ASP A 200 -12.00 15.07 42.07
C ASP A 200 -12.53 16.52 42.17
#